data_AF-A0A841L2G0-F1
#
_entry.id   AF-A0A841L2G0-F1
#
_cell.length_a   1.000
_cell.length_b   1.000
_cell.length_c   1.000
_cell.angle_alpha   90.00
_cell.angle_beta   90.00
_cell.angle_gamma   90.00
#
_symmetry.space_group_name_H-M   'P 1'
#
loop_
_entity.id
_entity.type
_entity.pdbx_description
1 polymer ?
#
loop_
_entity_poly.entity_id
_entity_poly.type
_entity_poly.pdbx_seq_one_letter_code
_entity_poly.pdbx_strand_id
1 'polypeptide(L)' 'MGVTFADAARRAATFADAARRAAGLAAAQLGWRPVEFWAATPAELVVALGLETDDPATALDGDRLARLMEAFPDGR' A
#
# COMPACT_ATOMS: atom_id res chain seq x y z
N MET A 1 -8.60 -23.93 -15.63
CA MET A 1 -9.14 -22.62 -15.19
C MET A 1 -8.09 -21.95 -14.32
N GLY A 2 -7.19 -21.20 -14.93
CA GLY A 2 -6.15 -20.45 -14.24
C GLY A 2 -6.49 -18.97 -14.37
N VAL A 3 -6.94 -18.36 -13.28
CA VAL A 3 -7.10 -16.90 -13.22
C VAL A 3 -5.68 -16.35 -13.12
N THR A 4 -5.22 -15.73 -14.21
CA THR A 4 -3.88 -15.15 -14.28
C THR A 4 -3.88 -13.84 -13.49
N PHE A 5 -2.80 -13.59 -12.74
CA PHE A 5 -2.51 -12.29 -12.09
C PHE A 5 -2.55 -11.08 -13.05
N ALA A 6 -2.63 -11.33 -14.36
CA ALA A 6 -2.60 -10.34 -15.43
C ALA A 6 -3.89 -9.51 -15.58
N ASP A 7 -5.05 -9.97 -15.10
CA ASP A 7 -6.33 -9.22 -15.23
C ASP A 7 -6.55 -8.17 -14.14
N ALA A 8 -6.00 -8.36 -12.93
CA ALA A 8 -6.12 -7.41 -11.82
C ALA A 8 -5.35 -6.08 -12.07
N ALA A 9 -4.32 -6.13 -12.91
CA ALA A 9 -3.55 -4.95 -13.32
C ALA A 9 -4.35 -3.97 -14.21
N ARG A 10 -5.53 -4.35 -14.72
CA ARG A 10 -6.23 -3.67 -15.83
C ARG A 10 -6.94 -2.35 -15.47
N ARG A 11 -6.89 -1.91 -14.21
CA ARG A 11 -6.76 -0.49 -13.83
C ARG A 11 -5.96 -0.43 -12.53
N ALA A 12 -4.64 -0.66 -12.60
CA ALA A 12 -3.77 -0.38 -11.47
C ALA A 12 -3.92 1.12 -11.12
N ALA A 13 -4.70 1.42 -10.08
CA ALA A 13 -4.80 2.77 -9.54
C ALA A 13 -3.38 3.24 -9.29
N THR A 14 -3.05 4.45 -9.76
CA THR A 14 -1.70 4.97 -9.55
C THR A 14 -1.42 5.09 -8.05
N PHE A 15 -0.14 5.14 -7.67
CA PHE A 15 0.21 5.48 -6.28
C PHE A 15 -0.51 6.77 -5.82
N ALA A 16 -0.59 7.77 -6.72
CA ALA A 16 -1.30 9.01 -6.44
C ALA A 16 -2.80 8.81 -6.16
N ASP A 17 -3.47 7.90 -6.85
CA ASP A 17 -4.88 7.58 -6.61
C ASP A 17 -5.09 6.84 -5.29
N ALA A 18 -4.18 5.92 -4.94
CA ALA A 18 -4.20 5.25 -3.65
C ALA A 18 -3.93 6.24 -2.50
N ALA A 19 -2.88 7.05 -2.61
CA ALA A 19 -2.51 8.06 -1.62
C ALA A 19 -3.64 9.09 -1.41
N ARG A 20 -4.31 9.54 -2.47
CA ARG A 20 -5.44 10.48 -2.37
C ARG A 20 -6.60 9.90 -1.56
N ARG A 21 -6.94 8.62 -1.79
CA ARG A 21 -8.01 7.94 -1.04
C ARG A 21 -7.63 7.78 0.43
N ALA A 22 -6.41 7.35 0.70
CA ALA A 22 -5.90 7.16 2.05
C ALA A 22 -5.83 8.49 2.84
N ALA A 23 -5.33 9.56 2.22
CA ALA A 23 -5.31 10.90 2.82
C ALA A 23 -6.72 11.45 3.11
N GLY A 24 -7.70 11.16 2.23
CA GLY A 24 -9.09 11.52 2.47
C GLY A 24 -9.69 10.81 3.69
N LEU A 25 -9.39 9.52 3.86
CA LEU A 25 -9.81 8.77 5.05
C LEU A 25 -9.15 9.31 6.32
N ALA A 26 -7.84 9.55 6.29
CA ALA A 26 -7.11 10.12 7.43
C ALA A 26 -7.66 11.50 7.83
N ALA A 27 -7.96 12.37 6.87
CA ALA A 27 -8.56 13.67 7.15
C ALA A 27 -9.96 13.53 7.76
N ALA A 28 -10.81 12.66 7.20
CA ALA A 28 -12.18 12.49 7.66
C ALA A 28 -12.30 11.83 9.04
N GLN A 29 -11.46 10.82 9.32
CA GLN A 29 -11.57 9.99 10.52
C GLN A 29 -10.67 10.46 11.66
N LEU A 30 -9.48 10.99 11.34
CA LEU A 30 -8.45 11.34 12.32
C LEU A 30 -8.22 12.84 12.45
N GLY A 31 -8.80 13.65 11.55
CA GLY A 31 -8.57 15.09 11.50
C GLY A 31 -7.15 15.47 11.06
N TRP A 32 -6.40 14.53 10.47
CA TRP A 32 -5.02 14.76 10.04
C TRP A 32 -4.95 15.76 8.89
N ARG A 33 -4.03 16.70 8.98
CA ARG A 33 -3.65 17.56 7.85
C ARG A 33 -2.76 16.76 6.89
N PRO A 34 -2.57 17.23 5.64
CA PRO A 34 -1.71 16.55 4.66
C PRO A 34 -0.29 16.26 5.17
N VAL A 35 0.28 17.15 5.99
CA VAL A 35 1.62 16.96 6.55
C VAL A 35 1.69 15.79 7.53
N GLU A 36 0.63 15.55 8.31
CA GLU A 36 0.56 14.42 9.25
C GLU A 36 0.43 13.10 8.49
N PHE A 37 -0.38 13.07 7.42
CA PHE A 37 -0.48 11.93 6.52
C PHE A 37 0.86 11.57 5.87
N TRP A 38 1.59 12.56 5.34
CA TRP A 38 2.88 12.29 4.69
C TRP A 38 4.02 11.97 5.64
N ALA A 39 3.90 12.35 6.92
CA ALA A 39 4.86 12.00 7.96
C ALA A 39 4.62 10.59 8.53
N ALA A 40 3.39 10.08 8.45
CA ALA A 40 3.03 8.75 8.91
C ALA A 40 3.56 7.65 7.99
N THR A 41 4.04 6.58 8.57
CA THR A 41 4.38 5.35 7.86
C THR A 41 3.11 4.61 7.43
N PRO A 42 3.18 3.75 6.40
CA PRO A 42 2.04 2.92 6.03
C PRO A 42 1.52 2.06 7.19
N ALA A 43 2.40 1.49 8.02
CA ALA A 43 2.01 0.68 9.17
C ALA A 43 1.23 1.49 10.22
N GLU A 44 1.70 2.70 10.54
CA GLU A 44 0.98 3.61 11.45
C GLU A 44 -0.38 4.01 10.90
N LEU A 45 -0.51 4.16 9.57
CA LEU A 45 -1.76 4.50 8.93
C LEU A 45 -2.79 3.36 9.04
N VAL A 46 -2.37 2.10 8.87
CA VAL A 46 -3.27 0.94 9.06
C VAL A 46 -3.79 0.95 10.50
N VAL A 47 -2.87 1.04 11.48
CA VAL A 47 -3.17 1.08 12.92
C VAL A 47 -4.11 2.21 13.29
N ALA A 48 -3.83 3.43 12.83
CA ALA A 48 -4.62 4.61 13.16
C ALA A 48 -6.05 4.53 12.57
N LEU A 49 -6.21 3.89 11.41
CA LEU A 49 -7.51 3.69 10.77
C LEU A 49 -8.23 2.40 11.21
N GLY A 50 -7.59 1.55 12.03
CA GLY A 50 -8.13 0.27 12.44
C GLY A 50 -8.36 -0.69 11.26
N LEU A 51 -7.44 -0.67 10.29
CA LEU A 51 -7.54 -1.46 9.05
C LEU A 51 -6.80 -2.80 9.14
N GLU A 52 -6.43 -3.22 10.35
CA GLU A 52 -5.70 -4.47 10.55
C GLU A 52 -6.48 -5.64 9.94
N THR A 53 -5.79 -6.42 9.13
CA THR A 53 -6.32 -7.66 8.58
C THR A 53 -5.58 -8.82 9.21
N ASP A 54 -6.32 -9.83 9.66
CA ASP A 54 -5.76 -11.10 10.14
C ASP A 54 -5.28 -12.00 9.00
N ASP A 55 -5.26 -11.53 7.74
CA ASP A 55 -4.82 -12.32 6.59
C ASP A 55 -3.33 -12.10 6.26
N PRO A 56 -2.42 -12.99 6.71
CA PRO A 56 -1.00 -12.90 6.42
C PRO A 56 -0.67 -13.09 4.93
N ALA A 57 -1.61 -13.56 4.11
CA ALA A 57 -1.38 -13.78 2.67
C ALA A 57 -1.26 -12.48 1.86
N THR A 58 -1.56 -11.32 2.45
CA THR A 58 -1.42 -9.99 1.80
C THR A 58 -0.16 -9.23 2.18
N ALA A 59 0.59 -9.67 3.20
CA ALA A 59 1.82 -9.02 3.60
C ALA A 59 2.97 -9.38 2.66
N LEU A 60 3.72 -8.38 2.21
CA LEU A 60 4.98 -8.61 1.48
C LEU A 60 6.02 -9.15 2.46
N ASP A 61 6.38 -10.42 2.32
CA ASP A 61 7.46 -11.03 3.10
C ASP A 61 8.85 -10.65 2.56
N GLY A 62 9.87 -10.84 3.39
CA GLY A 62 11.26 -10.48 3.06
C GLY A 62 11.80 -11.24 1.85
N ASP A 63 11.42 -12.51 1.68
CA ASP A 63 11.84 -13.32 0.55
C ASP A 63 11.27 -12.78 -0.77
N ARG A 64 10.01 -12.33 -0.74
CA ARG A 64 9.34 -11.74 -1.88
C ARG A 64 9.87 -10.35 -2.19
N LEU A 65 10.20 -9.56 -1.16
CA LEU A 65 10.91 -8.29 -1.35
C LEU A 65 12.30 -8.52 -1.99
N ALA A 66 13.08 -9.48 -1.50
CA ALA A 66 14.39 -9.80 -2.06
C ALA A 66 14.30 -10.21 -3.54
N ARG A 67 13.30 -11.03 -3.91
CA ARG A 67 13.04 -11.38 -5.32
C ARG A 67 12.68 -10.16 -6.17
N LEU A 68 11.95 -9.20 -5.61
CA LEU A 68 11.62 -7.95 -6.31
C LEU A 68 12.87 -7.08 -6.50
N MET A 69 13.74 -6.97 -5.49
CA MET A 69 15.00 -6.21 -5.57
C MET A 69 15.94 -6.80 -6.63
N GLU A 70 16.03 -8.13 -6.73
CA GLU A 70 16.84 -8.80 -7.76
C GLU A 70 16.24 -8.62 -9.16
N ALA A 71 14.90 -8.69 -9.27
CA ALA A 71 14.21 -8.58 -10.55
C ALA A 71 14.13 -7.13 -11.08
N PHE A 72 14.11 -6.15 -10.18
CA PHE A 72 14.03 -4.73 -10.48
C PHE A 72 15.15 -4.01 -9.75
N PRO A 73 16.42 -4.21 -10.17
CA PRO A 73 17.52 -3.52 -9.55
C PRO A 73 17.37 -2.03 -9.80
N ASP A 74 17.34 -1.25 -8.72
CA ASP A 74 17.38 0.20 -8.81
C ASP A 74 18.72 0.60 -9.43
N GLY A 75 18.68 1.08 -10.67
CA GLY A 75 19.85 1.49 -11.43
C GLY A 75 20.47 2.79 -10.90
N ARG A 76 21.80 2.85 -11.03
CA ARG A 76 22.75 3.91 -10.65
C ARG A 76 22.36 5.33 -11.07
#